data_AF-A0A1H3VUE9-F1
#
_entry.id   AF-A0A1H3VUE9-F1
#
_cell.length_a   1.000
_cell.length_b   1.000
_cell.length_c   1.000
_cell.angle_alpha   90.00
_cell.angle_beta   90.00
_cell.angle_gamma   90.00
#
_symmetry.space_group_name_H-M   'P 1'
#
loop_
_entity.id
_entity.type
_entity.pdbx_description
1 polymer ?
#
loop_
_entity_poly.entity_id
_entity_poly.type
_entity_poly.pdbx_seq_one_letter_code
_entity_poly.pdbx_strand_id
1 'polypeptide(L)'
;MSANKIERKIDEIQDFLESCKYRPLSKDQIIVDRDRIDSLVEELRDTVPEEVERYQEVLQQKDQIFADAKAKAASLIKRATDQMNQQINEEEVMKQAYDQANQMLAAANDQAQQTADAANTQAQETVESANAQAATTLAQANDQATQIMAQASAEANQMLADANDQAQRIVSGANQQVSDYNLRAQNYLDEMLGHLEMLTQNAISETNATFQTYLQDMQTYLDTIHKDRNALVAQQNAAAAQQAQAEANAAAAAQQHAAAAAAAQQQLDEAAASHETQSAGSEG
;
A
#
# COMPACT_ATOMS: atom_id res chain seq x y z
N MET A 1 39.29 -11.76 127.25
CA MET A 1 40.23 -11.62 128.39
C MET A 1 39.48 -10.91 129.51
N SER A 2 38.51 -11.61 130.07
CA SER A 2 37.41 -11.03 130.86
C SER A 2 37.10 -11.92 132.08
N ALA A 3 37.24 -13.24 131.91
CA ALA A 3 37.21 -14.20 133.02
C ALA A 3 38.29 -13.90 134.08
N ASN A 4 39.41 -13.31 133.63
CA ASN A 4 40.58 -13.08 134.45
C ASN A 4 40.38 -12.04 135.57
N LYS A 5 39.37 -11.14 135.51
CA LYS A 5 39.19 -10.12 136.56
C LYS A 5 38.37 -10.63 137.75
N ILE A 6 37.24 -11.30 137.47
CA ILE A 6 36.43 -11.95 138.51
C ILE A 6 37.25 -13.06 139.16
N GLU A 7 37.91 -13.91 138.35
CA GLU A 7 38.78 -14.98 138.86
C GLU A 7 39.87 -14.42 139.78
N ARG A 8 40.58 -13.36 139.37
CA ARG A 8 41.60 -12.72 140.23
C ARG A 8 41.05 -12.21 141.56
N LYS A 9 39.86 -11.61 141.58
CA LYS A 9 39.26 -11.10 142.83
C LYS A 9 38.80 -12.22 143.75
N ILE A 10 38.34 -13.34 143.18
CA ILE A 10 38.04 -14.56 143.93
C ILE A 10 39.34 -15.16 144.51
N ASP A 11 40.40 -15.23 143.72
CA ASP A 11 41.71 -15.73 144.17
C ASP A 11 42.28 -14.83 145.28
N GLU A 12 42.20 -13.50 145.15
CA GLU A 12 42.63 -12.54 146.19
C GLU A 12 41.86 -12.71 147.52
N ILE A 13 40.56 -13.02 147.46
CA ILE A 13 39.75 -13.34 148.65
C ILE A 13 40.18 -14.68 149.25
N GLN A 14 40.42 -15.70 148.43
CA GLN A 14 40.88 -17.01 148.89
C GLN A 14 42.24 -16.92 149.59
N ASP A 15 43.22 -16.26 148.96
CA ASP A 15 44.56 -16.03 149.53
C ASP A 15 44.48 -15.29 150.87
N PHE A 16 43.60 -14.29 150.98
CA PHE A 16 43.41 -13.56 152.23
C PHE A 16 42.83 -14.46 153.34
N LEU A 17 41.82 -15.28 153.03
CA LEU A 17 41.21 -16.21 153.99
C LEU A 17 42.21 -17.27 154.46
N GLU A 18 43.09 -17.76 153.58
CA GLU A 18 44.15 -18.71 153.92
C GLU A 18 45.22 -18.08 154.84
N SER A 19 45.49 -16.79 154.70
CA SER A 19 46.48 -16.07 155.52
C SER A 19 46.00 -15.72 156.94
N CYS A 20 44.71 -15.91 157.24
CA CYS A 20 44.10 -15.55 158.52
C CYS A 20 44.50 -16.53 159.65
N LYS A 21 44.72 -16.02 160.87
CA LYS A 21 45.13 -16.85 162.00
C LYS A 21 43.96 -17.63 162.58
N TYR A 22 44.20 -18.89 162.93
CA TYR A 22 43.23 -19.70 163.67
C TYR A 22 42.98 -19.16 165.08
N ARG A 23 41.73 -19.25 165.51
CA ARG A 23 41.34 -18.89 166.88
C ARG A 23 42.04 -19.84 167.86
N PRO A 24 42.57 -19.34 169.01
CA PRO A 24 43.23 -20.21 169.99
C PRO A 24 42.31 -21.36 170.41
N LEU A 25 42.81 -22.60 170.31
CA LEU A 25 42.10 -23.87 170.58
C LEU A 25 41.04 -24.31 169.54
N SER A 26 40.92 -23.65 168.38
CA SER A 26 40.05 -24.09 167.27
C SER A 26 40.87 -24.42 166.02
N LYS A 27 40.53 -25.52 165.32
CA LYS A 27 41.17 -25.92 164.05
C LYS A 27 40.37 -25.52 162.81
N ASP A 28 39.08 -25.19 162.96
CA ASP A 28 38.17 -24.92 161.83
C ASP A 28 37.66 -23.47 161.82
N GLN A 29 38.08 -22.65 162.79
CA GLN A 29 37.69 -21.25 162.88
C GLN A 29 38.90 -20.34 162.74
N ILE A 30 38.89 -19.56 161.67
CA ILE A 30 39.83 -18.48 161.43
C ILE A 30 39.28 -17.17 162.00
N ILE A 31 40.16 -16.36 162.58
CA ILE A 31 39.85 -14.98 162.96
C ILE A 31 40.14 -14.12 161.75
N VAL A 32 39.09 -13.55 161.17
CA VAL A 32 39.17 -12.70 159.98
C VAL A 32 38.97 -11.25 160.40
N ASP A 33 39.78 -10.37 159.83
CA ASP A 33 39.54 -8.94 159.91
C ASP A 33 38.29 -8.62 159.08
N ARG A 34 37.22 -8.25 159.78
CA ARG A 34 35.92 -7.98 159.18
C ARG A 34 35.98 -6.87 158.14
N ASP A 35 36.70 -5.78 158.44
CA ASP A 35 36.77 -4.63 157.55
C ASP A 35 37.50 -5.00 156.25
N ARG A 36 38.51 -5.89 156.35
CA ARG A 36 39.29 -6.34 155.20
C ARG A 36 38.57 -7.36 154.31
N ILE A 37 37.81 -8.31 154.87
CA ILE A 37 37.02 -9.24 154.05
C ILE A 37 35.82 -8.53 153.43
N ASP A 38 35.17 -7.62 154.16
CA ASP A 38 34.05 -6.84 153.66
C ASP A 38 34.52 -5.97 152.47
N SER A 39 35.72 -5.36 152.54
CA SER A 39 36.26 -4.59 151.40
C SER A 39 36.54 -5.46 150.17
N LEU A 40 37.10 -6.67 150.34
CA LEU A 40 37.41 -7.55 149.20
C LEU A 40 36.14 -8.10 148.54
N VAL A 41 35.12 -8.43 149.34
CA VAL A 41 33.81 -8.87 148.83
C VAL A 41 33.07 -7.72 148.16
N GLU A 42 33.18 -6.49 148.68
CA GLU A 42 32.63 -5.29 148.07
C GLU A 42 33.30 -4.99 146.71
N GLU A 43 34.62 -5.06 146.63
CA GLU A 43 35.36 -4.93 145.35
C GLU A 43 34.95 -6.01 144.33
N LEU A 44 34.77 -7.27 144.74
CA LEU A 44 34.27 -8.34 143.87
C LEU A 44 32.83 -8.04 143.42
N ARG A 45 31.98 -7.58 144.34
CA ARG A 45 30.58 -7.23 144.07
C ARG A 45 30.44 -6.06 143.11
N ASP A 46 31.38 -5.12 143.12
CA ASP A 46 31.42 -3.99 142.19
C ASP A 46 31.98 -4.42 140.82
N THR A 47 32.94 -5.34 140.79
CA THR A 47 33.58 -5.80 139.55
C THR A 47 32.70 -6.77 138.73
N VAL A 48 31.88 -7.59 139.39
CA VAL A 48 31.05 -8.62 138.73
C VAL A 48 30.00 -8.02 137.77
N PRO A 49 29.21 -7.00 138.14
CA PRO A 49 28.26 -6.35 137.25
C PRO A 49 28.90 -5.81 135.96
N GLU A 50 30.04 -5.12 136.07
CA GLU A 50 30.76 -4.56 134.92
C GLU A 50 31.21 -5.64 133.93
N GLU A 51 31.73 -6.76 134.43
CA GLU A 51 32.21 -7.82 133.57
C GLU A 51 31.06 -8.60 132.92
N VAL A 52 29.92 -8.76 133.63
CA VAL A 52 28.69 -9.36 133.07
C VAL A 52 28.10 -8.48 131.97
N GLU A 53 28.01 -7.16 132.14
CA GLU A 53 27.57 -6.23 131.09
C GLU A 53 28.46 -6.36 129.85
N ARG A 54 29.79 -6.36 130.03
CA ARG A 54 30.74 -6.51 128.93
C ARG A 54 30.58 -7.82 128.16
N TYR A 55 30.27 -8.93 128.84
CA TYR A 55 29.96 -10.19 128.16
C TYR A 55 28.66 -10.13 127.37
N GLN A 56 27.62 -9.51 127.94
CA GLN A 56 26.35 -9.32 127.26
C GLN A 56 26.52 -8.45 126.01
N GLU A 57 27.34 -7.39 126.07
CA GLU A 57 27.69 -6.57 124.91
C GLU A 57 28.37 -7.38 123.80
N VAL A 58 29.37 -8.23 124.15
CA VAL A 58 30.04 -9.08 123.16
C VAL A 58 29.08 -10.08 122.53
N LEU A 59 28.16 -10.66 123.31
CA LEU A 59 27.12 -11.56 122.78
C LEU A 59 26.17 -10.83 121.85
N GLN A 60 25.71 -9.63 122.23
CA GLN A 60 24.87 -8.79 121.37
C GLN A 60 25.59 -8.40 120.08
N GLN A 61 26.86 -7.99 120.15
CA GLN A 61 27.68 -7.71 118.96
C GLN A 61 27.84 -8.95 118.08
N LYS A 62 28.07 -10.13 118.67
CA LYS A 62 28.16 -11.39 117.93
C LYS A 62 26.86 -11.69 117.19
N ASP A 63 25.73 -11.56 117.88
CA ASP A 63 24.41 -11.83 117.30
C ASP A 63 24.06 -10.82 116.19
N GLN A 64 24.45 -9.55 116.36
CA GLN A 64 24.38 -8.54 115.29
C GLN A 64 25.25 -8.92 114.08
N ILE A 65 26.51 -9.33 114.29
CA ILE A 65 27.39 -9.78 113.21
C ILE A 65 26.80 -10.98 112.48
N PHE A 66 26.22 -11.95 113.20
CA PHE A 66 25.58 -13.11 112.59
C PHE A 66 24.31 -12.73 111.83
N ALA A 67 23.50 -11.82 112.35
CA ALA A 67 22.32 -11.31 111.67
C ALA A 67 22.72 -10.57 110.37
N ASP A 68 23.71 -9.70 110.44
CA ASP A 68 24.26 -8.98 109.29
C ASP A 68 24.89 -9.93 108.25
N ALA A 69 25.63 -10.94 108.69
CA ALA A 69 26.22 -11.93 107.80
C ALA A 69 25.14 -12.75 107.08
N LYS A 70 24.09 -13.18 107.80
CA LYS A 70 22.93 -13.87 107.22
C LYS A 70 22.17 -12.97 106.24
N ALA A 71 21.95 -11.70 106.60
CA ALA A 71 21.29 -10.73 105.73
C ALA A 71 22.10 -10.46 104.46
N LYS A 72 23.43 -10.30 104.57
CA LYS A 72 24.33 -10.15 103.42
C LYS A 72 24.32 -11.38 102.53
N ALA A 73 24.43 -12.58 103.10
CA ALA A 73 24.37 -13.84 102.34
C ALA A 73 23.03 -13.97 101.59
N ALA A 74 21.91 -13.71 102.26
CA ALA A 74 20.59 -13.71 101.64
C ALA A 74 20.49 -12.68 100.50
N SER A 75 21.03 -11.47 100.69
CA SER A 75 21.05 -10.43 99.64
C SER A 75 21.92 -10.82 98.44
N LEU A 76 23.01 -11.56 98.67
CA LEU A 76 23.95 -11.96 97.64
C LEU A 76 23.35 -13.08 96.81
N ILE A 77 22.73 -14.08 97.46
CA ILE A 77 21.98 -15.14 96.78
C ILE A 77 20.84 -14.54 95.96
N LYS A 78 20.08 -13.60 96.55
CA LYS A 78 19.00 -12.91 95.84
C LYS A 78 19.52 -12.17 94.60
N ARG A 79 20.58 -11.36 94.74
CA ARG A 79 21.17 -10.63 93.60
C ARG A 79 21.72 -11.57 92.52
N ALA A 80 22.39 -12.65 92.90
CA ALA A 80 22.91 -13.63 91.96
C ALA A 80 21.78 -14.33 91.20
N THR A 81 20.69 -14.67 91.89
CA THR A 81 19.49 -15.28 91.28
C THR A 81 18.80 -14.30 90.33
N ASP A 82 18.63 -13.04 90.75
CA ASP A 82 18.04 -11.97 89.92
C ASP A 82 18.89 -11.74 88.65
N GLN A 83 20.22 -11.67 88.77
CA GLN A 83 21.13 -11.54 87.63
C GLN A 83 21.10 -12.75 86.69
N MET A 84 21.09 -13.97 87.25
CA MET A 84 21.04 -15.19 86.45
C MET A 84 19.74 -15.26 85.64
N ASN A 85 18.59 -14.94 86.26
CA ASN A 85 17.31 -14.88 85.56
C ASN A 85 17.31 -13.82 84.46
N GLN A 86 17.95 -12.67 84.70
CA GLN A 86 18.07 -11.61 83.71
C GLN A 86 18.92 -12.04 82.51
N GLN A 87 20.07 -12.69 82.74
CA GLN A 87 20.93 -13.21 81.68
C GLN A 87 20.25 -14.31 80.85
N ILE A 88 19.54 -15.24 81.50
CA ILE A 88 18.79 -16.30 80.80
C ILE A 88 17.73 -15.68 79.89
N ASN A 89 17.00 -14.69 80.39
CA ASN A 89 15.98 -13.99 79.60
C ASN A 89 16.59 -13.21 78.43
N GLU A 90 17.74 -12.54 78.63
CA GLU A 90 18.47 -11.85 77.55
C GLU A 90 18.96 -12.81 76.46
N GLU A 91 19.55 -13.95 76.83
CA GLU A 91 19.98 -14.99 75.89
C GLU A 91 18.80 -15.60 75.13
N GLU A 92 17.67 -15.84 75.81
CA GLU A 92 16.45 -16.37 75.19
C GLU A 92 15.88 -15.39 74.16
N VAL A 93 15.79 -14.09 74.51
CA VAL A 93 15.34 -13.04 73.58
C VAL A 93 16.29 -12.95 72.39
N MET A 94 17.60 -13.01 72.61
CA MET A 94 18.58 -12.94 71.52
C MET A 94 18.48 -14.16 70.59
N LYS A 95 18.31 -15.36 71.14
CA LYS A 95 18.09 -16.57 70.35
C LYS A 95 16.81 -16.48 69.52
N GLN A 96 15.69 -16.07 70.13
CA GLN A 96 14.42 -15.88 69.42
C GLN A 96 14.56 -14.85 68.30
N ALA A 97 15.25 -13.73 68.54
CA ALA A 97 15.49 -12.72 67.52
C ALA A 97 16.32 -13.25 66.36
N TYR A 98 17.34 -14.08 66.64
CA TYR A 98 18.16 -14.73 65.60
C TYR A 98 17.35 -15.74 64.77
N ASP A 99 16.53 -16.56 65.43
CA ASP A 99 15.64 -17.51 64.75
C ASP A 99 14.62 -16.77 63.85
N GLN A 100 14.03 -15.67 64.33
CA GLN A 100 13.13 -14.83 63.54
C GLN A 100 13.84 -14.16 62.37
N ALA A 101 15.06 -13.65 62.56
CA ALA A 101 15.85 -13.04 61.50
C ALA A 101 16.17 -14.06 60.39
N ASN A 102 16.55 -15.29 60.76
CA ASN A 102 16.83 -16.35 59.79
C ASN A 102 15.57 -16.78 59.02
N GLN A 103 14.43 -16.88 59.70
CA GLN A 103 13.15 -17.16 59.05
C GLN A 103 12.77 -16.05 58.07
N MET A 104 12.96 -14.79 58.46
CA MET A 104 12.72 -13.64 57.59
C MET A 104 13.64 -13.66 56.37
N LEU A 105 14.93 -13.97 56.55
CA LEU A 105 15.89 -14.06 55.46
C LEU A 105 15.54 -15.19 54.49
N ALA A 106 15.14 -16.36 55.01
CA ALA A 106 14.70 -17.49 54.20
C ALA A 106 13.45 -17.13 53.39
N ALA A 107 12.43 -16.55 54.05
CA ALA A 107 11.20 -16.12 53.38
C ALA A 107 11.47 -15.05 52.31
N ALA A 108 12.37 -14.10 52.57
CA ALA A 108 12.76 -13.08 51.61
C ALA A 108 13.48 -13.68 50.39
N ASN A 109 14.37 -14.65 50.60
CA ASN A 109 15.05 -15.36 49.52
C ASN A 109 14.08 -16.21 48.69
N ASP A 110 13.16 -16.93 49.33
CA ASP A 110 12.14 -17.71 48.65
C ASP A 110 11.23 -16.80 47.81
N GLN A 111 10.80 -15.67 48.37
CA GLN A 111 9.99 -14.68 47.65
C GLN A 111 10.75 -14.06 46.46
N ALA A 112 12.05 -13.75 46.64
CA ALA A 112 12.89 -13.23 45.57
C ALA A 112 13.05 -14.25 44.44
N GLN A 113 13.26 -15.53 44.78
CA GLN A 113 13.37 -16.61 43.81
C GLN A 113 12.06 -16.80 43.03
N GLN A 114 10.92 -16.85 43.73
CA GLN A 114 9.61 -16.94 43.09
C GLN A 114 9.34 -15.75 42.15
N THR A 115 9.73 -14.54 42.55
CA THR A 115 9.57 -13.34 41.73
C THR A 115 10.45 -13.41 40.48
N ALA A 116 11.70 -13.87 40.62
CA ALA A 116 12.60 -14.06 39.48
C ALA A 116 12.10 -15.13 38.51
N ASP A 117 11.59 -16.25 39.04
CA ASP A 117 11.06 -17.36 38.23
C ASP A 117 9.77 -16.96 37.51
N ALA A 118 8.87 -16.23 38.18
CA ALA A 118 7.67 -15.68 37.56
C ALA A 118 8.02 -14.65 36.47
N ALA A 119 8.98 -13.76 36.73
CA ALA A 119 9.44 -12.79 35.74
C ALA A 119 10.08 -13.48 34.51
N ASN A 120 10.89 -14.53 34.72
CA ASN A 120 11.49 -15.30 33.64
C ASN A 120 10.43 -16.05 32.82
N THR A 121 9.45 -16.67 33.47
CA THR A 121 8.34 -17.35 32.80
C THR A 121 7.53 -16.37 31.96
N GLN A 122 7.15 -15.22 32.53
CA GLN A 122 6.42 -14.18 31.82
C GLN A 122 7.21 -13.63 30.63
N ALA A 123 8.53 -13.46 30.78
CA ALA A 123 9.40 -13.01 29.69
C ALA A 123 9.46 -14.05 28.56
N GLN A 124 9.58 -15.33 28.88
CA GLN A 124 9.54 -16.42 27.91
C GLN A 124 8.21 -16.45 27.16
N GLU A 125 7.09 -16.43 27.87
CA GLU A 125 5.74 -16.39 27.25
C GLU A 125 5.56 -15.19 26.33
N THR A 126 6.08 -14.01 26.74
CA THR A 126 6.02 -12.79 25.92
C THR A 126 6.83 -12.93 24.64
N VAL A 127 8.06 -13.46 24.74
CA VAL A 127 8.93 -13.69 23.58
C VAL A 127 8.33 -14.73 22.64
N GLU A 128 7.79 -15.83 23.17
CA GLU A 128 7.14 -16.87 22.38
C GLU A 128 5.90 -16.34 21.65
N SER A 129 5.04 -15.59 22.34
CA SER A 129 3.87 -14.95 21.74
C SER A 129 4.26 -13.94 20.66
N ALA A 130 5.28 -13.10 20.91
CA ALA A 130 5.79 -12.14 19.94
C ALA A 130 6.36 -12.85 18.69
N ASN A 131 7.11 -13.93 18.87
CA ASN A 131 7.67 -14.73 17.77
C ASN A 131 6.55 -15.41 16.95
N ALA A 132 5.53 -15.96 17.62
CA ALA A 132 4.39 -16.58 16.94
C ALA A 132 3.59 -15.56 16.12
N GLN A 133 3.38 -14.36 16.66
CA GLN A 133 2.74 -13.25 15.95
C GLN A 133 3.59 -12.82 14.74
N ALA A 134 4.90 -12.62 14.93
CA ALA A 134 5.81 -12.26 13.85
C ALA A 134 5.82 -13.30 12.71
N ALA A 135 5.86 -14.59 13.05
CA ALA A 135 5.77 -15.67 12.08
C ALA A 135 4.44 -15.64 11.30
N THR A 136 3.33 -15.39 11.99
CA THR A 136 2.00 -15.26 11.37
C THR A 136 1.95 -14.06 10.42
N THR A 137 2.45 -12.90 10.84
CA THR A 137 2.51 -11.70 9.99
C THR A 137 3.38 -11.91 8.75
N LEU A 138 4.53 -12.58 8.89
CA LEU A 138 5.39 -12.91 7.75
C LEU A 138 4.71 -13.87 6.77
N ALA A 139 4.01 -14.90 7.28
CA ALA A 139 3.25 -15.82 6.44
C ALA A 139 2.16 -15.09 5.65
N GLN A 140 1.36 -14.25 6.34
CA GLN A 140 0.32 -13.44 5.71
C GLN A 140 0.87 -12.48 4.65
N ALA A 141 1.99 -11.81 4.94
CA ALA A 141 2.64 -10.91 3.98
C ALA A 141 3.12 -11.66 2.73
N ASN A 142 3.68 -12.85 2.89
CA ASN A 142 4.10 -13.71 1.77
C ASN A 142 2.91 -14.20 0.94
N ASP A 143 1.82 -14.60 1.59
CA ASP A 143 0.59 -15.02 0.91
C ASP A 143 -0.02 -13.86 0.11
N GLN A 144 -0.08 -12.66 0.71
CA GLN A 144 -0.55 -11.46 0.04
C GLN A 144 0.33 -11.09 -1.15
N ALA A 145 1.66 -11.14 -0.99
CA ALA A 145 2.59 -10.86 -2.08
C ALA A 145 2.39 -11.83 -3.25
N THR A 146 2.21 -13.13 -2.95
CA THR A 146 1.95 -14.16 -3.96
C THR A 146 0.63 -13.92 -4.69
N GLN A 147 -0.43 -13.55 -3.96
CA GLN A 147 -1.73 -13.22 -4.55
C GLN A 147 -1.66 -12.01 -5.46
N ILE A 148 -0.99 -10.93 -5.04
CA ILE A 148 -0.79 -9.72 -5.85
C ILE A 148 -0.03 -10.06 -7.13
N MET A 149 1.03 -10.87 -7.05
CA MET A 149 1.78 -11.29 -8.22
C MET A 149 0.93 -12.13 -9.18
N ALA A 150 0.14 -13.06 -8.65
CA ALA A 150 -0.75 -13.89 -9.47
C ALA A 150 -1.82 -13.04 -10.18
N GLN A 151 -2.44 -12.10 -9.45
CA GLN A 151 -3.43 -11.18 -10.01
C GLN A 151 -2.80 -10.28 -11.08
N ALA A 152 -1.65 -9.67 -10.80
CA ALA A 152 -0.94 -8.83 -11.76
C ALA A 152 -0.57 -9.60 -13.03
N SER A 153 -0.16 -10.86 -12.91
CA SER A 153 0.10 -11.72 -14.07
C SER A 153 -1.16 -12.01 -14.87
N ALA A 154 -2.30 -12.24 -14.22
CA ALA A 154 -3.57 -12.47 -14.89
C ALA A 154 -4.04 -11.23 -15.64
N GLU A 155 -3.97 -10.05 -15.00
CA GLU A 155 -4.30 -8.76 -15.61
C GLU A 155 -3.38 -8.44 -16.80
N ALA A 156 -2.08 -8.69 -16.67
CA ALA A 156 -1.13 -8.52 -17.76
C ALA A 156 -1.44 -9.43 -18.96
N ASN A 157 -1.77 -10.71 -18.71
CA ASN A 157 -2.17 -11.64 -19.76
C ASN A 157 -3.47 -11.22 -20.46
N GLN A 158 -4.43 -10.70 -19.70
CA GLN A 158 -5.68 -10.17 -20.27
C GLN A 158 -5.41 -8.93 -21.12
N MET A 159 -4.59 -7.99 -20.66
CA MET A 159 -4.22 -6.81 -21.43
C MET A 159 -3.53 -7.16 -22.75
N LEU A 160 -2.64 -8.17 -22.73
CA LEU A 160 -2.01 -8.68 -23.95
C LEU A 160 -3.03 -9.30 -24.91
N ALA A 161 -4.00 -10.06 -24.39
CA ALA A 161 -5.09 -10.63 -25.19
C ALA A 161 -5.95 -9.53 -25.83
N ASP A 162 -6.37 -8.54 -25.05
CA ASP A 162 -7.19 -7.41 -25.52
C ASP A 162 -6.44 -6.58 -26.58
N ALA A 163 -5.15 -6.33 -26.36
CA ALA A 163 -4.30 -5.62 -27.33
C ALA A 163 -4.16 -6.40 -28.65
N ASN A 164 -3.99 -7.73 -28.56
CA ASN A 164 -3.92 -8.59 -29.73
C ASN A 164 -5.24 -8.63 -30.50
N ASP A 165 -6.38 -8.70 -29.80
CA ASP A 165 -7.71 -8.64 -30.41
C ASP A 165 -7.97 -7.30 -31.10
N GLN A 166 -7.57 -6.19 -30.46
CA GLN A 166 -7.66 -4.87 -31.08
C GLN A 166 -6.79 -4.77 -32.34
N ALA A 167 -5.55 -5.27 -32.28
CA ALA A 167 -4.66 -5.30 -33.45
C ALA A 167 -5.28 -6.11 -34.60
N GLN A 168 -5.87 -7.28 -34.32
CA GLN A 168 -6.56 -8.09 -35.32
C GLN A 168 -7.75 -7.35 -35.94
N ARG A 169 -8.55 -6.66 -35.12
CA ARG A 169 -9.68 -5.85 -35.61
C ARG A 169 -9.20 -4.72 -36.52
N ILE A 170 -8.15 -4.00 -36.15
CA ILE A 170 -7.56 -2.94 -36.99
C ILE A 170 -7.11 -3.50 -38.34
N VAL A 171 -6.36 -4.61 -38.33
CA VAL A 171 -5.88 -5.27 -39.57
C VAL A 171 -7.06 -5.72 -40.45
N SER A 172 -8.08 -6.34 -39.85
CA SER A 172 -9.27 -6.79 -40.59
C SER A 172 -10.03 -5.61 -41.21
N GLY A 173 -10.20 -4.52 -40.46
CA GLY A 173 -10.84 -3.29 -40.95
C GLY A 173 -10.05 -2.63 -42.08
N ALA A 174 -8.73 -2.57 -41.96
CA ALA A 174 -7.86 -2.08 -43.03
C ALA A 174 -7.98 -2.92 -44.31
N ASN A 175 -7.98 -4.26 -44.19
CA ASN A 175 -8.15 -5.15 -45.34
C ASN A 175 -9.52 -4.99 -46.02
N GLN A 176 -10.59 -4.78 -45.24
CA GLN A 176 -11.92 -4.48 -45.78
C GLN A 176 -11.95 -3.13 -46.48
N GLN A 177 -11.35 -2.08 -45.90
CA GLN A 177 -11.25 -0.76 -46.52
C GLN A 177 -10.48 -0.80 -47.84
N VAL A 178 -9.36 -1.51 -47.89
CA VAL A 178 -8.60 -1.71 -49.14
C VAL A 178 -9.44 -2.43 -50.18
N SER A 179 -10.21 -3.44 -49.77
CA SER A 179 -11.11 -4.17 -50.68
C SER A 179 -12.20 -3.26 -51.25
N ASP A 180 -12.83 -2.43 -50.40
CA ASP A 180 -13.83 -1.44 -50.83
C ASP A 180 -13.23 -0.36 -51.73
N TYR A 181 -12.02 0.13 -51.41
CA TYR A 181 -11.31 1.08 -52.27
C TYR A 181 -11.01 0.50 -53.65
N ASN A 182 -10.54 -0.75 -53.72
CA ASN A 182 -10.27 -1.44 -54.98
C ASN A 182 -11.56 -1.63 -55.80
N LEU A 183 -12.68 -1.97 -55.16
CA LEU A 183 -13.97 -2.12 -55.85
C LEU A 183 -14.45 -0.78 -56.41
N ARG A 184 -14.34 0.31 -55.63
CA ARG A 184 -14.69 1.66 -56.10
C ARG A 184 -13.80 2.11 -57.26
N ALA A 185 -12.50 1.82 -57.20
CA ALA A 185 -11.58 2.12 -58.29
C ALA A 185 -11.92 1.32 -59.55
N GLN A 186 -12.29 0.04 -59.43
CA GLN A 186 -12.74 -0.78 -60.55
C GLN A 186 -14.02 -0.22 -61.18
N ASN A 187 -15.02 0.13 -60.37
CA ASN A 187 -16.25 0.73 -60.87
C ASN A 187 -16.00 2.07 -61.57
N TYR A 188 -15.12 2.91 -61.03
CA TYR A 188 -14.74 4.17 -61.67
C TYR A 188 -14.07 3.94 -63.04
N LEU A 189 -13.16 2.96 -63.13
CA LEU A 189 -12.54 2.59 -64.40
C LEU A 189 -13.56 2.06 -65.40
N ASP A 190 -14.53 1.26 -64.95
CA ASP A 190 -15.62 0.75 -65.78
C ASP A 190 -16.51 1.88 -66.31
N GLU A 191 -16.90 2.85 -65.46
CA GLU A 191 -17.64 4.05 -65.88
C GLU A 191 -16.87 4.88 -66.91
N MET A 192 -15.56 5.07 -66.71
CA MET A 192 -14.73 5.79 -67.68
C MET A 192 -14.62 5.05 -69.01
N LEU A 193 -14.44 3.73 -68.98
CA LEU A 193 -14.40 2.90 -70.18
C LEU A 193 -15.76 2.91 -70.90
N GLY A 194 -16.87 2.86 -70.18
CA GLY A 194 -18.21 3.01 -70.74
C GLY A 194 -18.42 4.39 -71.38
N HIS A 195 -17.91 5.47 -70.78
CA HIS A 195 -17.96 6.80 -71.40
C HIS A 195 -17.10 6.87 -72.67
N LEU A 196 -15.91 6.27 -72.66
CA LEU A 196 -15.05 6.18 -73.84
C LEU A 196 -15.70 5.36 -74.95
N GLU A 197 -16.36 4.26 -74.59
CA GLU A 197 -17.15 3.44 -75.52
C GLU A 197 -18.28 4.26 -76.14
N MET A 198 -19.05 5.01 -75.33
CA MET A 198 -20.12 5.87 -75.84
C MET A 198 -19.60 6.95 -76.80
N LEU A 199 -18.51 7.65 -76.45
CA LEU A 199 -17.91 8.67 -77.30
C LEU A 199 -17.43 8.08 -78.64
N THR A 200 -16.78 6.91 -78.59
CA THR A 200 -16.32 6.23 -79.81
C THR A 200 -17.47 5.73 -80.66
N GLN A 201 -18.54 5.19 -80.06
CA GLN A 201 -19.76 4.81 -80.77
C GLN A 201 -20.43 6.02 -81.44
N ASN A 202 -20.54 7.15 -80.74
CA ASN A 202 -21.09 8.39 -81.29
C ASN A 202 -20.26 8.90 -82.47
N ALA A 203 -18.92 8.93 -82.33
CA ALA A 203 -18.02 9.36 -83.40
C ALA A 203 -18.14 8.45 -84.64
N ILE A 204 -18.23 7.12 -84.45
CA ILE A 204 -18.46 6.17 -85.54
C ILE A 204 -19.82 6.43 -86.22
N SER A 205 -20.87 6.63 -85.44
CA SER A 205 -22.22 6.91 -85.95
C SER A 205 -22.28 8.21 -86.75
N GLU A 206 -21.72 9.30 -86.20
CA GLU A 206 -21.65 10.61 -86.84
C GLU A 206 -20.82 10.57 -88.13
N THR A 207 -19.69 9.85 -88.11
CA THR A 207 -18.87 9.64 -89.32
C THR A 207 -19.65 8.85 -90.37
N ASN A 208 -20.36 7.79 -89.99
CA ASN A 208 -21.20 7.02 -90.92
C ASN A 208 -22.33 7.86 -91.50
N ALA A 209 -23.01 8.68 -90.69
CA ALA A 209 -24.06 9.57 -91.14
C ALA A 209 -23.52 10.60 -92.14
N THR A 210 -22.39 11.24 -91.82
CA THR A 210 -21.71 12.19 -92.70
C THR A 210 -21.29 11.54 -94.02
N PHE A 211 -20.75 10.32 -93.96
CA PHE A 211 -20.36 9.56 -95.15
C PHE A 211 -21.57 9.19 -96.01
N GLN A 212 -22.70 8.81 -95.40
CA GLN A 212 -23.95 8.56 -96.13
C GLN A 212 -24.49 9.83 -96.80
N THR A 213 -24.49 10.97 -96.11
CA THR A 213 -24.86 12.27 -96.70
C THR A 213 -23.94 12.61 -97.87
N TYR A 214 -22.64 12.44 -97.71
CA TYR A 214 -21.68 12.66 -98.79
C TYR A 214 -21.98 11.78 -100.02
N LEU A 215 -22.27 10.50 -99.83
CA LEU A 215 -22.65 9.60 -100.92
C LEU A 215 -23.96 10.04 -101.59
N GLN A 216 -24.95 10.51 -100.80
CA GLN A 216 -26.21 11.03 -101.31
C GLN A 216 -26.02 12.32 -102.13
N ASP A 217 -25.14 13.22 -101.66
CA ASP A 217 -24.80 14.44 -102.40
C ASP A 217 -24.11 14.10 -103.71
N MET A 218 -23.15 13.16 -103.69
CA MET A 218 -22.48 12.67 -104.91
C MET A 218 -23.48 12.05 -105.90
N GLN A 219 -24.47 11.30 -105.42
CA GLN A 219 -25.57 10.77 -106.26
C GLN A 219 -26.42 11.91 -106.83
N THR A 220 -26.76 12.91 -106.02
CA THR A 220 -27.54 14.08 -106.44
C THR A 220 -26.83 14.89 -107.52
N TYR A 221 -25.51 15.07 -107.39
CA TYR A 221 -24.68 15.70 -108.43
C TYR A 221 -24.71 14.90 -109.73
N LEU A 222 -24.57 13.57 -109.66
CA LEU A 222 -24.62 12.70 -110.83
C LEU A 222 -25.98 12.76 -111.54
N ASP A 223 -27.07 12.75 -110.78
CA ASP A 223 -28.43 12.92 -111.33
C ASP A 223 -28.63 14.29 -111.98
N THR A 224 -28.07 15.35 -111.40
CA THR A 224 -28.10 16.69 -111.99
C THR A 224 -27.32 16.72 -113.31
N ILE A 225 -26.12 16.14 -113.35
CA ILE A 225 -25.34 16.01 -114.59
C ILE A 225 -26.11 15.23 -115.65
N HIS A 226 -26.80 14.14 -115.27
CA HIS A 226 -27.64 13.38 -116.19
C HIS A 226 -28.82 14.20 -116.72
N LYS A 227 -29.52 14.96 -115.86
CA LYS A 227 -30.60 15.86 -116.25
C LYS A 227 -30.11 16.93 -117.21
N ASP A 228 -29.02 17.61 -116.87
CA ASP A 228 -28.43 18.66 -117.69
C ASP A 228 -27.98 18.12 -119.04
N ARG A 229 -27.36 16.93 -119.07
CA ARG A 229 -26.97 16.29 -120.33
C ARG A 229 -28.19 15.96 -121.20
N ASN A 230 -29.26 15.43 -120.61
CA ASN A 230 -30.48 15.12 -121.35
C ASN A 230 -31.18 16.40 -121.85
N ALA A 231 -31.22 17.45 -121.03
CA ALA A 231 -31.75 18.76 -121.42
C ALA A 231 -30.94 19.40 -122.54
N LEU A 232 -29.60 19.27 -122.50
CA LEU A 232 -28.71 19.75 -123.57
C LEU A 232 -28.97 19.02 -124.88
N VAL A 233 -29.12 17.69 -124.84
CA VAL A 233 -29.50 16.89 -126.02
C VAL A 233 -30.88 17.31 -126.56
N ALA A 234 -31.86 17.52 -125.68
CA ALA A 234 -33.18 18.00 -126.08
C ALA A 234 -33.13 19.41 -126.70
N GLN A 235 -32.33 20.31 -126.15
CA GLN A 235 -32.10 21.65 -126.68
C GLN A 235 -31.40 21.61 -128.04
N GLN A 236 -30.38 20.76 -128.19
CA GLN A 236 -29.70 20.55 -129.48
C GLN A 236 -30.66 20.00 -130.54
N ASN A 237 -31.51 19.03 -130.18
CA ASN A 237 -32.52 18.50 -131.09
C ASN A 237 -33.58 19.55 -131.46
N ALA A 238 -34.00 20.38 -130.49
CA ALA A 238 -34.93 21.48 -130.74
C ALA A 238 -34.31 22.57 -131.64
N ALA A 239 -33.04 22.92 -131.42
CA ALA A 239 -32.29 23.85 -132.25
C ALA A 239 -32.10 23.30 -133.68
N ALA A 240 -31.76 22.01 -133.82
CA ALA A 240 -31.66 21.34 -135.11
C ALA A 240 -33.01 21.30 -135.85
N ALA A 241 -34.12 21.04 -135.13
CA ALA A 241 -35.46 21.09 -135.70
C ALA A 241 -35.86 22.50 -136.16
N GLN A 242 -35.54 23.54 -135.36
CA GLN A 242 -35.78 24.94 -135.75
C GLN A 242 -34.94 25.34 -136.97
N GLN A 243 -33.67 24.90 -137.04
CA GLN A 243 -32.81 25.15 -138.18
C GLN A 243 -33.30 24.43 -139.44
N ALA A 244 -33.68 23.15 -139.33
CA ALA A 244 -34.29 22.41 -140.43
C ALA A 244 -35.60 23.05 -140.92
N GLN A 245 -36.40 23.61 -140.01
CA GLN A 245 -37.63 24.31 -140.36
C GLN A 245 -37.36 25.69 -141.00
N ALA A 246 -36.31 26.39 -140.57
CA ALA A 246 -35.85 27.62 -141.22
C ALA A 246 -35.33 27.36 -142.64
N GLU A 247 -34.56 26.28 -142.85
CA GLU A 247 -34.09 25.84 -144.17
C GLU A 247 -35.25 25.42 -145.09
N ALA A 248 -36.23 24.69 -144.57
CA ALA A 248 -37.45 24.34 -145.32
C ALA A 248 -38.25 25.58 -145.73
N ASN A 249 -38.40 26.57 -144.83
CA ASN A 249 -39.08 27.82 -145.14
C ASN A 249 -38.31 28.66 -146.17
N ALA A 250 -36.98 28.69 -146.08
CA ALA A 250 -36.13 29.37 -147.08
C ALA A 250 -36.22 28.69 -148.45
N ALA A 251 -36.26 27.35 -148.50
CA ALA A 251 -36.46 26.59 -149.74
C ALA A 251 -37.83 26.85 -150.37
N ALA A 252 -38.89 26.93 -149.54
CA ALA A 252 -40.23 27.29 -150.00
C ALA A 252 -40.29 28.73 -150.56
N ALA A 253 -39.61 29.68 -149.92
CA ALA A 253 -39.49 31.05 -150.42
C ALA A 253 -38.72 31.09 -151.76
N ALA A 254 -37.63 30.33 -151.89
CA ALA A 254 -36.87 30.22 -153.14
C ALA A 254 -37.70 29.60 -154.28
N GLN A 255 -38.53 28.59 -154.00
CA GLN A 255 -39.48 28.04 -154.98
C GLN A 255 -40.54 29.06 -155.39
N GLN A 256 -41.08 29.85 -154.46
CA GLN A 256 -42.01 30.93 -154.78
C GLN A 256 -41.36 32.02 -155.63
N HIS A 257 -40.10 32.39 -155.34
CA HIS A 257 -39.34 33.33 -156.16
C HIS A 257 -39.05 32.77 -157.56
N ALA A 258 -38.71 31.48 -157.69
CA ALA A 258 -38.51 30.82 -158.98
C ALA A 258 -39.82 30.73 -159.79
N ALA A 259 -40.96 30.47 -159.14
CA ALA A 259 -42.28 30.48 -159.78
C ALA A 259 -42.68 31.88 -160.24
N ALA A 260 -42.36 32.94 -159.48
CA ALA A 260 -42.56 34.32 -159.89
C ALA A 260 -41.67 34.72 -161.08
N ALA A 261 -40.41 34.24 -161.11
CA ALA A 261 -39.51 34.45 -162.23
C ALA A 261 -39.97 33.70 -163.50
N ALA A 262 -40.48 32.47 -163.36
CA ALA A 262 -41.05 31.70 -164.46
C ALA A 262 -42.34 32.34 -165.01
N ALA A 263 -43.21 32.88 -164.14
CA ALA A 263 -44.39 33.63 -164.53
C ALA A 263 -44.06 34.95 -165.24
N ALA A 264 -43.00 35.65 -164.81
CA ALA A 264 -42.50 36.84 -165.49
C ALA A 264 -41.92 36.52 -166.88
N GLN A 265 -41.23 35.38 -167.03
CA GLN A 265 -40.73 34.90 -168.31
C GLN A 265 -41.88 34.52 -169.26
N GLN A 266 -42.93 33.88 -168.74
CA GLN A 266 -44.13 33.52 -169.50
C GLN A 266 -44.93 34.76 -169.96
N GLN A 267 -44.96 35.83 -169.15
CA GLN A 267 -45.54 37.12 -169.54
C GLN A 267 -44.69 37.89 -170.57
N LEU A 268 -43.36 37.73 -170.56
CA LEU A 268 -42.46 38.27 -171.60
C LEU A 268 -42.62 37.53 -172.94
N ASP A 269 -42.82 36.21 -172.91
CA ASP A 269 -43.06 35.40 -174.11
C ASP A 269 -44.46 35.64 -174.71
N GLU A 270 -45.48 35.93 -173.89
CA GLU A 270 -46.81 36.37 -174.38
C GLU A 270 -46.78 37.80 -174.97
N ALA A 271 -45.95 38.71 -174.44
CA ALA A 271 -45.75 40.05 -175.00
C ALA A 271 -45.06 40.02 -176.38
N ALA A 272 -44.22 39.00 -176.65
CA ALA A 272 -43.63 38.78 -177.96
C ALA A 272 -44.63 38.20 -178.98
N ALA A 273 -45.66 37.46 -178.54
CA ALA A 273 -46.70 36.90 -179.40
C ALA A 273 -47.86 37.89 -179.70
N SER A 274 -48.10 38.89 -178.85
CA SER A 274 -49.16 39.89 -179.06
C SER A 274 -48.76 41.09 -179.94
N HIS A 275 -47.49 41.23 -180.33
CA HIS A 275 -47.00 42.32 -181.19
C HIS A 275 -46.82 41.95 -182.68
N GLU A 276 -47.34 40.78 -183.09
CA GLU A 276 -47.71 40.48 -184.50
C GLU A 276 -49.18 40.86 -184.81
N THR A 277 -49.90 41.53 -183.89
CA THR A 277 -51.32 41.92 -184.07
C THR A 277 -51.67 43.35 -183.58
N GLN A 278 -50.73 44.30 -183.73
CA GLN A 278 -50.97 45.76 -183.71
C GLN A 278 -49.72 46.45 -184.31
N SER A 279 -49.61 46.92 -185.56
CA SER A 279 -50.52 47.09 -186.72
C SER A 279 -51.52 45.94 -186.93
N ALA A 280 -52.78 46.03 -186.53
CA ALA A 280 -53.69 47.17 -186.66
C ALA A 280 -53.80 48.08 -185.43
N GLY A 281 -53.11 49.24 -185.49
CA GLY A 281 -53.47 50.37 -184.64
C GLY A 281 -52.33 51.33 -184.35
N SER A 282 -52.23 52.36 -185.19
CA SER A 282 -51.68 53.70 -184.92
C SER A 282 -50.18 53.82 -184.66
N GLU A 283 -49.44 54.62 -185.43
CA GLU A 283 -49.63 56.08 -185.64
C GLU A 283 -49.64 56.87 -184.33
N GLY A 284 -49.16 58.11 -184.43
CA GLY A 284 -49.63 59.20 -183.57
C GLY A 284 -48.59 59.70 -182.60
#